data_AF-A0AAF0UJK7-F1
#
_entry.id   AF-A0AAF0UJK7-F1
#
_cell.length_a   1.000
_cell.length_b   1.000
_cell.length_c   1.000
_cell.angle_alpha   90.00
_cell.angle_beta   90.00
_cell.angle_gamma   90.00
#
_symmetry.space_group_name_H-M   'P 1'
#
loop_
_entity.id
_entity.type
_entity.pdbx_description
1 polymer ?
#
loop_
_entity_poly.entity_id
_entity_poly.type
_entity_poly.pdbx_seq_one_letter_code
_entity_poly.pdbx_strand_id
1 'polypeptide(L)'
;MRLLQLFRCDYSDGREWTEASSIPSALVSMLLRLPKVKFVIVTLGKDGCIMLQRTEMDNLLPEEMDVEDLFEKLNLEKDTNATLPACISSNFVYLLLMQFEMSVAWRYDCGILTSDFTFVWLQNVAKLHAKGIGTITGKLLVGTAESIPQTELIDTTGAGDAFIGAVLYSICANMPPEKMLPFAAQVAAIKCRALGARAGLPHSTDHRLSPFLV
;
A
#
# COMPACT_ATOMS: atom_id res chain seq x y z
N MET A 1 13.19 -18.08 -4.19
CA MET A 1 12.06 -17.23 -4.63
C MET A 1 10.76 -17.95 -4.34
N ARG A 2 10.11 -17.68 -3.18
CA ARG A 2 8.71 -18.11 -3.00
C ARG A 2 7.86 -17.23 -3.92
N LEU A 3 7.05 -17.86 -4.76
CA LEU A 3 6.33 -17.22 -5.87
C LEU A 3 5.73 -15.87 -5.47
N LEU A 4 6.19 -14.83 -6.16
CA LEU A 4 5.55 -13.54 -6.12
C LEU A 4 4.21 -13.66 -6.87
N GLN A 5 3.10 -13.71 -6.14
CA GLN A 5 1.78 -13.66 -6.76
C GLN A 5 1.27 -12.22 -6.68
N LEU A 6 1.72 -11.41 -7.63
CA LEU A 6 1.18 -10.08 -7.87
C LEU A 6 -0.03 -10.24 -8.78
N PHE A 7 -1.23 -9.97 -8.26
CA PHE A 7 -2.44 -9.94 -9.07
C PHE A 7 -2.72 -8.48 -9.44
N ARG A 8 -2.64 -8.18 -10.73
CA ARG A 8 -3.06 -6.88 -11.29
C ARG A 8 -4.49 -7.03 -11.78
N CYS A 9 -5.34 -6.09 -11.39
CA CYS A 9 -6.66 -5.95 -11.96
C CYS A 9 -6.92 -4.47 -12.23
N ASP A 10 -7.38 -4.14 -13.44
CA ASP A 10 -8.16 -2.92 -13.61
C ASP A 10 -9.48 -3.11 -12.86
N TYR A 11 -10.01 -2.07 -12.24
CA TYR A 11 -11.22 -2.22 -11.42
C TYR A 11 -12.42 -2.71 -12.26
N SER A 12 -12.48 -2.34 -13.55
CA SER A 12 -13.48 -2.87 -14.49
C SER A 12 -13.45 -4.39 -14.56
N ASP A 13 -12.27 -4.97 -14.71
CA ASP A 13 -12.06 -6.41 -14.90
C ASP A 13 -12.18 -7.16 -13.56
N GLY A 14 -11.74 -6.51 -12.47
CA GLY A 14 -11.80 -7.06 -11.12
C GLY A 14 -13.21 -7.17 -10.59
N ARG A 15 -14.09 -6.25 -10.97
CA ARG A 15 -15.50 -6.27 -10.57
C ARG A 15 -16.23 -7.51 -11.09
N GLU A 16 -15.99 -7.90 -12.33
CA GLU A 16 -16.58 -9.10 -12.92
C GLU A 16 -16.13 -10.37 -12.19
N TRP A 17 -14.86 -10.44 -11.79
CA TRP A 17 -14.32 -11.61 -11.12
C TRP A 17 -14.67 -11.71 -9.63
N THR A 18 -14.76 -10.57 -8.94
CA THR A 18 -14.93 -10.52 -7.48
C THR A 18 -16.37 -10.38 -7.03
N GLU A 19 -17.28 -9.97 -7.92
CA GLU A 19 -18.66 -9.56 -7.62
C GLU A 19 -18.75 -8.43 -6.57
N ALA A 20 -17.65 -7.74 -6.28
CA ALA A 20 -17.59 -6.68 -5.28
C ALA A 20 -18.17 -5.36 -5.81
N SER A 21 -18.76 -4.57 -4.92
CA SER A 21 -19.34 -3.26 -5.24
C SER A 21 -18.34 -2.11 -5.32
N SER A 22 -17.13 -2.32 -4.78
CA SER A 22 -16.10 -1.29 -4.55
C SER A 22 -14.70 -1.90 -4.62
N ILE A 23 -13.68 -1.06 -4.83
CA ILE A 23 -12.28 -1.49 -4.92
C ILE A 23 -11.78 -2.14 -3.62
N PRO A 24 -12.00 -1.55 -2.42
CA PRO A 24 -11.49 -2.14 -1.18
C PRO A 24 -12.12 -3.51 -0.89
N SER A 25 -13.43 -3.64 -1.07
CA SER A 25 -14.14 -4.92 -1.04
C SER A 25 -13.62 -5.94 -2.06
N ALA A 26 -13.29 -5.50 -3.28
CA ALA A 26 -12.68 -6.36 -4.29
C ALA A 26 -11.33 -6.92 -3.81
N LEU A 27 -10.45 -6.09 -3.22
CA LEU A 27 -9.17 -6.53 -2.66
C LEU A 27 -9.34 -7.63 -1.61
N VAL A 28 -10.33 -7.48 -0.71
CA VAL A 28 -10.67 -8.51 0.30
C VAL A 28 -11.11 -9.80 -0.39
N SER A 29 -12.03 -9.72 -1.36
CA SER A 29 -12.50 -10.87 -2.14
C SER A 29 -11.34 -11.60 -2.83
N MET A 30 -10.43 -10.86 -3.47
CA MET A 30 -9.27 -11.42 -4.15
C MET A 30 -8.35 -12.19 -3.20
N LEU A 31 -8.03 -11.61 -2.04
CA LEU A 31 -7.19 -12.29 -1.07
C LEU A 31 -7.88 -13.50 -0.44
N LEU A 32 -9.19 -13.45 -0.18
CA LEU A 32 -9.93 -14.62 0.31
C LEU A 32 -9.91 -15.78 -0.71
N ARG A 33 -10.04 -15.48 -2.00
CA ARG A 33 -9.98 -16.46 -3.10
C ARG A 33 -8.55 -16.96 -3.38
N LEU A 34 -7.52 -16.19 -3.04
CA LEU A 34 -6.11 -16.49 -3.29
C LEU A 34 -5.30 -16.59 -1.99
N PRO A 35 -5.37 -17.73 -1.25
CA PRO A 35 -4.81 -17.85 0.10
C PRO A 35 -3.29 -17.74 0.17
N LYS A 36 -2.58 -17.95 -0.95
CA LYS A 36 -1.11 -17.85 -1.04
C LYS A 36 -0.61 -16.44 -1.39
N VAL A 37 -1.50 -15.54 -1.80
CA VAL A 37 -1.16 -14.15 -2.11
C VAL A 37 -0.93 -13.36 -0.83
N LYS A 38 0.21 -12.68 -0.75
CA LYS A 38 0.60 -11.85 0.41
C LYS A 38 0.04 -10.43 0.33
N PHE A 39 -0.17 -9.90 -0.86
CA PHE A 39 -0.78 -8.60 -1.06
C PHE A 39 -1.39 -8.49 -2.45
N VAL A 40 -2.37 -7.59 -2.60
CA VAL A 40 -2.96 -7.22 -3.89
C VAL A 40 -2.84 -5.72 -4.06
N ILE A 41 -2.54 -5.26 -5.27
CA ILE A 41 -2.45 -3.82 -5.61
C ILE A 41 -3.38 -3.55 -6.79
N VAL A 42 -4.17 -2.49 -6.70
CA VAL A 42 -4.96 -1.93 -7.80
C VAL A 42 -4.45 -0.54 -8.12
N THR A 43 -4.11 -0.30 -9.39
CA THR A 43 -3.71 1.02 -9.90
C THR A 43 -4.94 1.82 -10.28
N LEU A 44 -4.98 3.09 -9.89
CA LEU A 44 -6.10 4.03 -10.09
C LEU A 44 -5.74 5.17 -11.05
N GLY A 45 -4.71 4.97 -11.88
CA GLY A 45 -4.22 5.99 -12.82
C GLY A 45 -3.69 7.23 -12.09
N LYS A 46 -4.26 8.41 -12.41
CA LYS A 46 -3.88 9.69 -11.79
C LYS A 46 -4.17 9.77 -10.29
N ASP A 47 -5.04 8.89 -9.78
CA ASP A 47 -5.43 8.86 -8.37
C ASP A 47 -4.50 7.96 -7.53
N GLY A 48 -3.49 7.34 -8.17
CA GLY A 48 -2.45 6.55 -7.53
C GLY A 48 -2.75 5.06 -7.49
N CYS A 49 -2.68 4.45 -6.31
CA CYS A 49 -2.95 3.03 -6.13
C CYS A 49 -3.48 2.71 -4.73
N ILE A 50 -4.09 1.54 -4.59
CA ILE A 50 -4.50 0.97 -3.31
C ILE A 50 -3.91 -0.43 -3.19
N MET A 51 -3.37 -0.74 -2.01
CA MET A 51 -2.74 -2.01 -1.70
C MET A 51 -3.36 -2.58 -0.43
N LEU A 52 -3.76 -3.84 -0.48
CA LEU A 52 -4.12 -4.61 0.70
C LEU A 52 -3.09 -5.70 0.93
N GLN A 53 -2.39 -5.63 2.05
CA GLN A 53 -1.39 -6.61 2.47
C GLN A 53 -1.97 -7.52 3.55
N ARG A 54 -1.92 -8.84 3.34
CA ARG A 54 -2.27 -9.83 4.36
C ARG A 54 -1.14 -9.93 5.38
N THR A 55 -1.49 -9.96 6.66
CA THR A 55 -0.55 -10.20 7.76
C THR A 55 -0.90 -11.50 8.48
N GLU A 56 0.11 -12.32 8.79
CA GLU A 56 -0.05 -13.49 9.64
C GLU A 56 -0.05 -13.04 11.11
N MET A 57 -0.94 -13.62 11.90
CA MET A 57 -1.23 -13.19 13.26
C MET A 57 -0.62 -14.16 14.26
N ASP A 58 0.34 -13.67 15.04
CA ASP A 58 0.77 -14.34 16.27
C ASP A 58 0.13 -13.60 17.46
N ASN A 59 -0.88 -14.22 18.08
CA ASN A 59 -1.45 -13.87 19.40
C ASN A 59 -2.05 -12.45 19.62
N LEU A 60 -2.49 -11.76 18.57
CA LEU A 60 -3.17 -10.46 18.70
C LEU A 60 -4.69 -10.57 18.43
N LEU A 61 -5.46 -9.64 19.00
CA LEU A 61 -6.90 -9.45 18.68
C LEU A 61 -7.03 -8.06 18.03
N PRO A 62 -6.94 -7.93 16.70
CA PRO A 62 -7.05 -6.65 16.04
C PRO A 62 -8.51 -6.21 16.07
N GLU A 63 -8.74 -4.90 16.11
CA GLU A 63 -10.07 -4.35 15.93
C GLU A 63 -10.61 -4.72 14.55
N GLU A 64 -11.91 -5.04 14.52
CA GLU A 64 -12.62 -5.27 13.27
C GLU A 64 -13.10 -3.93 12.72
N MET A 65 -12.71 -3.65 11.48
CA MET A 65 -13.01 -2.38 10.82
C MET A 65 -13.60 -2.65 9.45
N ASP A 66 -14.57 -1.84 9.03
CA ASP A 66 -15.03 -1.86 7.65
C ASP A 66 -13.93 -1.33 6.72
N VAL A 67 -13.69 -2.07 5.64
CA VAL A 67 -12.61 -1.76 4.69
C VAL A 67 -12.89 -0.48 3.89
N GLU A 68 -14.16 -0.13 3.67
CA GLU A 68 -14.55 1.10 2.98
C GLU A 68 -14.32 2.31 3.89
N ASP A 69 -14.79 2.24 5.14
CA ASP A 69 -14.58 3.32 6.13
C ASP A 69 -13.09 3.61 6.33
N LEU A 70 -12.26 2.56 6.40
CA LEU A 70 -10.81 2.71 6.50
C LEU A 70 -10.23 3.34 5.23
N PHE A 71 -10.67 2.91 4.05
CA PHE A 71 -10.21 3.49 2.79
C PHE A 71 -10.56 4.98 2.69
N GLU A 72 -11.78 5.37 3.03
CA GLU A 72 -12.22 6.76 3.05
C GLU A 72 -11.36 7.60 4.00
N LYS A 73 -11.10 7.11 5.21
CA LYS A 73 -10.22 7.77 6.18
C LYS A 73 -8.83 8.01 5.59
N LEU A 74 -8.18 6.99 5.03
CA LEU A 74 -6.83 7.14 4.45
C LEU A 74 -6.84 8.06 3.22
N ASN A 75 -7.95 8.10 2.48
CA ASN A 75 -8.09 8.99 1.34
C ASN A 75 -8.21 10.47 1.75
N LEU A 76 -8.79 10.75 2.93
CA LEU A 76 -8.83 12.10 3.52
C LEU A 76 -7.46 12.56 4.05
N GLU A 77 -6.58 11.64 4.43
CA GLU A 77 -5.22 11.94 4.91
C GLU A 77 -4.23 12.26 3.79
N LYS A 78 -4.63 12.12 2.51
CA LYS A 78 -3.79 12.45 1.36
C LYS A 78 -3.52 13.95 1.27
N ASP A 79 -2.25 14.33 1.19
CA ASP A 79 -1.88 15.69 0.80
C ASP A 79 -2.10 15.88 -0.71
N THR A 80 -3.13 16.64 -1.06
CA THR A 80 -3.48 16.97 -2.45
C THR A 80 -2.52 17.95 -3.12
N ASN A 81 -1.67 18.63 -2.33
CA ASN A 81 -0.70 19.59 -2.82
C ASN A 81 0.69 18.97 -3.03
N ALA A 82 0.89 17.73 -2.56
CA ALA A 82 2.14 17.02 -2.76
C ALA A 82 2.37 16.75 -4.26
N THR A 83 3.52 17.20 -4.75
CA THR A 83 3.92 16.97 -6.15
C THR A 83 4.54 15.59 -6.34
N LEU A 84 5.17 15.05 -5.29
CA LEU A 84 5.78 13.73 -5.30
C LEU A 84 4.80 12.66 -4.81
N PRO A 85 4.86 11.45 -5.38
CA PRO A 85 4.18 10.29 -4.83
C PRO A 85 4.49 10.06 -3.35
N ALA A 86 3.46 9.71 -2.59
CA ALA A 86 3.53 9.39 -1.18
C ALA A 86 2.70 8.12 -0.90
N CYS A 87 2.93 7.50 0.25
CA CYS A 87 2.17 6.35 0.71
C CYS A 87 1.58 6.67 2.08
N ILE A 88 0.25 6.54 2.20
CA ILE A 88 -0.46 6.59 3.46
C ILE A 88 -0.80 5.16 3.86
N SER A 89 -0.64 4.87 5.14
CA SER A 89 -0.74 3.54 5.72
C SER A 89 -1.77 3.57 6.84
N SER A 90 -2.57 2.52 6.98
CA SER A 90 -3.41 2.33 8.15
C SER A 90 -2.55 2.23 9.41
N ASN A 91 -2.48 3.32 10.18
CA ASN A 91 -1.82 3.38 11.49
C ASN A 91 -2.91 3.41 12.56
N PHE A 92 -2.95 2.39 13.40
CA PHE A 92 -3.85 2.30 14.55
C PHE A 92 -3.07 2.62 15.82
N VAL A 93 -3.59 3.58 16.58
CA VAL A 93 -3.06 3.96 17.88
C VAL A 93 -3.95 3.31 18.93
N TYR A 94 -3.48 2.24 19.56
CA TYR A 94 -4.19 1.63 20.68
C TYR A 94 -3.64 2.17 22.00
N LEU A 95 -4.52 2.81 22.78
CA LEU A 95 -4.30 3.08 24.20
C LEU A 95 -4.64 1.80 24.97
N LEU A 96 -3.71 0.85 25.03
CA LEU A 96 -3.89 -0.35 25.86
C LEU A 96 -3.27 -0.08 27.23
N LEU A 97 -4.11 0.13 28.25
CA LEU A 97 -3.67 0.12 29.65
C LEU A 97 -3.39 -1.33 30.07
N MET A 98 -2.22 -1.86 29.69
CA MET A 98 -1.74 -3.11 30.27
C MET A 98 -0.85 -2.78 31.46
N GLN A 99 -1.35 -3.03 32.67
CA GLN A 99 -0.48 -3.21 33.82
C GLN A 99 0.25 -4.55 33.65
N PHE A 100 1.50 -4.53 33.21
CA PHE A 100 2.38 -5.69 33.28
C PHE A 100 3.36 -5.52 34.44
N GLU A 101 3.39 -6.49 35.35
CA GLU A 101 4.51 -6.65 36.29
C GLU A 101 5.78 -6.96 35.50
N MET A 102 6.82 -6.17 35.79
CA MET A 102 8.15 -6.25 35.18
C MET A 102 8.79 -7.64 35.41
N SER A 103 8.86 -8.48 34.39
CA SER A 103 9.80 -9.62 34.41
C SER A 103 10.38 -10.04 33.06
N VAL A 104 9.96 -9.45 31.92
CA VAL A 104 10.59 -9.75 30.61
C VAL A 104 10.82 -8.48 29.81
N ALA A 105 12.03 -7.94 29.95
CA ALA A 105 12.52 -6.86 29.12
C ALA A 105 12.91 -7.41 27.74
N TRP A 106 12.08 -7.16 26.72
CA TRP A 106 12.49 -7.29 25.33
C TRP A 106 12.87 -5.93 24.78
N ARG A 107 14.11 -5.81 24.32
CA ARG A 107 14.64 -4.61 23.66
C ARG A 107 14.27 -4.70 22.19
N TYR A 108 13.25 -3.94 21.77
CA TYR A 108 12.97 -3.66 20.37
C TYR A 108 13.20 -2.17 20.10
N ASP A 109 13.85 -1.86 18.98
CA ASP A 109 14.30 -0.53 18.58
C ASP A 109 13.12 0.42 18.31
N CYS A 110 12.61 1.06 19.38
CA CYS A 110 12.09 2.44 19.38
C CYS A 110 11.80 2.87 20.84
N GLY A 111 12.72 3.59 21.49
CA GLY A 111 12.49 4.19 22.83
C GLY A 111 11.53 5.39 22.78
N ILE A 112 10.88 5.83 23.86
CA ILE A 112 11.44 6.61 25.01
C ILE A 112 10.77 6.21 26.36
N LEU A 113 11.58 6.25 27.44
CA LEU A 113 11.22 6.11 28.85
C LEU A 113 10.84 7.47 29.48
N THR A 114 9.68 7.57 30.14
CA THR A 114 9.45 8.38 31.37
C THR A 114 8.32 7.76 32.22
N SER A 115 8.31 8.11 33.51
CA SER A 115 7.65 7.40 34.62
C SER A 115 6.15 7.68 34.80
N ASP A 116 5.35 7.44 33.77
CA ASP A 116 3.89 7.21 33.86
C ASP A 116 3.52 6.30 32.68
N PHE A 117 3.56 4.98 32.89
CA PHE A 117 3.51 3.98 31.81
C PHE A 117 2.15 3.91 31.12
N THR A 118 1.95 4.73 30.10
CA THR A 118 0.98 4.49 29.04
C THR A 118 1.76 3.97 27.83
N PHE A 119 1.81 2.66 27.63
CA PHE A 119 2.45 2.07 26.45
C PHE A 119 1.52 2.25 25.24
N VAL A 120 1.82 3.23 24.40
CA VAL A 120 1.16 3.41 23.11
C VAL A 120 1.84 2.50 22.10
N TRP A 121 1.14 1.46 21.65
CA TRP A 121 1.58 0.63 20.54
C TRP A 121 0.95 1.16 19.25
N LEU A 122 1.78 1.59 18.29
CA LEU A 122 1.31 1.72 16.91
C LEU A 122 1.20 0.33 16.31
N GLN A 123 -0.04 -0.10 16.02
CA GLN A 123 -0.27 -1.27 15.20
C GLN A 123 -0.71 -0.83 13.82
N ASN A 124 -0.08 -1.38 12.79
CA ASN A 124 -0.45 -1.07 11.41
C ASN A 124 -1.36 -2.14 10.79
N VAL A 125 -1.98 -2.98 11.62
CA VAL A 125 -2.73 -4.17 11.21
C VAL A 125 -4.11 -4.14 11.85
N ALA A 126 -5.14 -4.36 11.05
CA ALA A 126 -6.52 -4.50 11.51
C ALA A 126 -7.19 -5.72 10.87
N LYS A 127 -8.33 -6.12 11.44
CA LYS A 127 -9.19 -7.14 10.88
C LYS A 127 -10.19 -6.43 9.96
N LEU A 128 -9.94 -6.47 8.66
CA LEU A 128 -10.69 -5.70 7.66
C LEU A 128 -11.86 -6.51 7.14
N HIS A 129 -13.06 -6.02 7.42
CA HIS A 129 -14.34 -6.58 7.02
C HIS A 129 -14.82 -5.94 5.72
N ALA A 130 -15.26 -6.77 4.78
CA ALA A 130 -15.99 -6.34 3.59
C ALA A 130 -17.39 -6.96 3.61
N LYS A 131 -18.41 -6.10 3.62
CA LYS A 131 -19.82 -6.48 3.74
C LYS A 131 -20.23 -7.48 2.67
N GLY A 132 -20.72 -8.65 3.10
CA GLY A 132 -21.18 -9.71 2.20
C GLY A 132 -20.06 -10.52 1.51
N ILE A 133 -18.79 -10.22 1.80
CA ILE A 133 -17.63 -10.91 1.20
C ILE A 133 -16.90 -11.72 2.27
N GLY A 134 -16.53 -11.09 3.38
CA GLY A 134 -15.80 -11.74 4.47
C GLY A 134 -14.78 -10.80 5.11
N THR A 135 -13.85 -11.39 5.85
CA THR A 135 -12.92 -10.62 6.67
C THR A 135 -11.49 -11.13 6.49
N ILE A 136 -10.53 -10.21 6.42
CA ILE A 136 -9.11 -10.52 6.31
C ILE A 136 -8.27 -9.68 7.27
N THR A 137 -7.25 -10.29 7.87
CA THR A 137 -6.32 -9.54 8.70
C THR A 137 -5.17 -9.01 7.86
N GLY A 138 -4.91 -7.72 7.97
CA GLY A 138 -3.95 -7.08 7.11
C GLY A 138 -3.83 -5.59 7.32
N LYS A 139 -3.15 -4.97 6.37
CA LYS A 139 -2.83 -3.56 6.32
C LYS A 139 -3.30 -2.97 4.99
N LEU A 140 -4.03 -1.85 5.06
CA LEU A 140 -4.43 -1.11 3.88
C LEU A 140 -3.46 0.05 3.67
N LEU A 141 -2.95 0.19 2.44
CA LEU A 141 -2.09 1.28 2.04
C LEU A 141 -2.67 1.98 0.82
N VAL A 142 -2.53 3.29 0.77
CA VAL A 142 -2.96 4.12 -0.36
C VAL A 142 -1.76 4.92 -0.84
N GLY A 143 -1.36 4.69 -2.08
CA GLY A 143 -0.31 5.45 -2.75
C GLY A 143 -0.91 6.58 -3.59
N THR A 144 -0.29 7.76 -3.57
CA THR A 144 -0.64 8.86 -4.48
C THR A 144 0.19 8.77 -5.77
N ALA A 145 -0.32 9.35 -6.86
CA ALA A 145 0.45 9.52 -8.09
C ALA A 145 1.15 10.88 -8.13
N GLU A 146 2.19 11.00 -8.95
CA GLU A 146 2.78 12.29 -9.28
C GLU A 146 1.77 13.13 -10.07
N SER A 147 1.63 14.41 -9.71
CA SER A 147 0.88 15.36 -10.53
C SER A 147 1.75 15.83 -11.70
N ILE A 148 1.64 15.14 -12.83
CA ILE A 148 2.40 15.47 -14.04
C ILE A 148 1.78 16.71 -14.70
N PRO A 149 2.56 17.78 -14.96
CA PRO A 149 2.07 18.93 -15.73
C PRO A 149 1.55 18.49 -17.10
N GLN A 150 0.43 19.07 -17.56
CA GLN A 150 -0.19 18.69 -18.84
C GLN A 150 0.77 18.84 -20.04
N THR A 151 1.72 19.77 -19.95
CA THR A 151 2.77 19.99 -20.97
C THR A 151 3.80 18.86 -21.04
N GLU A 152 3.94 18.05 -19.99
CA GLU A 152 4.87 16.91 -19.91
C GLU A 152 4.16 15.56 -20.12
N LEU A 153 2.83 15.50 -19.98
CA LEU A 153 2.05 14.28 -20.13
C LEU A 153 1.89 13.94 -21.62
N ILE A 154 2.64 12.95 -22.10
CA ILE A 154 2.69 12.58 -23.53
C ILE A 154 1.85 11.34 -23.82
N ASP A 155 2.02 10.25 -23.05
CA ASP A 155 1.34 8.98 -23.33
C ASP A 155 1.27 8.09 -22.09
N THR A 156 0.07 7.62 -21.73
CA THR A 156 -0.17 6.74 -20.58
C THR A 156 -0.06 5.25 -20.89
N THR A 157 0.14 4.88 -22.15
CA THR A 157 0.23 3.48 -22.60
C THR A 157 1.31 2.73 -21.83
N GLY A 158 0.98 1.65 -21.13
CA GLY A 158 1.95 0.86 -20.37
C GLY A 158 2.40 1.48 -19.03
N ALA A 159 1.76 2.57 -18.55
CA ALA A 159 2.07 3.14 -17.23
C ALA A 159 1.83 2.12 -16.09
N GLY A 160 0.76 1.33 -16.19
CA GLY A 160 0.51 0.23 -15.25
C GLY A 160 1.55 -0.89 -15.34
N ASP A 161 2.09 -1.19 -16.53
CA ASP A 161 3.16 -2.17 -16.68
C ASP A 161 4.47 -1.67 -16.06
N ALA A 162 4.78 -0.38 -16.24
CA ALA A 162 5.92 0.28 -15.61
C ALA A 162 5.80 0.29 -14.08
N PHE A 163 4.61 0.60 -13.55
CA PHE A 163 4.32 0.52 -12.12
C PHE A 163 4.60 -0.89 -11.57
N ILE A 164 4.06 -1.92 -12.24
CA ILE A 164 4.24 -3.31 -11.82
C ILE A 164 5.71 -3.73 -11.94
N GLY A 165 6.41 -3.36 -13.02
CA GLY A 165 7.85 -3.59 -13.16
C GLY A 165 8.65 -2.97 -12.02
N ALA A 166 8.28 -1.78 -11.57
CA ALA A 166 8.88 -1.12 -10.43
C ALA A 166 8.56 -1.80 -9.10
N VAL A 167 7.33 -2.29 -8.90
CA VAL A 167 6.97 -3.13 -7.73
C VAL A 167 7.83 -4.39 -7.68
N LEU A 168 8.01 -5.08 -8.81
CA LEU A 168 8.88 -6.26 -8.91
C LEU A 168 10.33 -5.92 -8.53
N TYR A 169 10.85 -4.82 -9.07
CA TYR A 169 12.18 -4.32 -8.72
C TYR A 169 12.31 -4.04 -7.22
N SER A 170 11.35 -3.30 -6.64
CA SER A 170 11.33 -2.95 -5.21
C SER A 170 11.33 -4.18 -4.32
N ILE A 171 10.63 -5.25 -4.71
CA ILE A 171 10.61 -6.49 -3.94
C ILE A 171 11.97 -7.18 -4.01
N CYS A 172 12.60 -7.25 -5.18
CA CYS A 172 13.97 -7.76 -5.33
C CYS A 172 14.98 -6.92 -4.53
N ALA A 173 14.73 -5.62 -4.38
CA ALA A 173 15.52 -4.69 -3.59
C ALA A 173 15.14 -4.63 -2.09
N ASN A 174 14.21 -5.48 -1.63
CA ASN A 174 13.70 -5.51 -0.25
C ASN A 174 13.18 -4.14 0.27
N MET A 175 12.57 -3.34 -0.61
CA MET A 175 11.92 -2.09 -0.19
C MET A 175 10.65 -2.39 0.60
N PRO A 176 10.39 -1.70 1.73
CA PRO A 176 9.13 -1.84 2.44
C PRO A 176 7.97 -1.29 1.58
N PRO A 177 6.72 -1.77 1.76
CA PRO A 177 5.56 -1.33 0.97
C PRO A 177 5.40 0.19 0.89
N GLU A 178 5.68 0.89 1.98
CA GLU A 178 5.56 2.35 2.12
C GLU A 178 6.55 3.10 1.23
N LYS A 179 7.70 2.49 0.91
CA LYS A 179 8.70 3.03 -0.03
C LYS A 179 8.48 2.50 -1.45
N MET A 180 7.98 1.27 -1.56
CA MET A 180 7.68 0.61 -2.83
C MET A 180 6.58 1.32 -3.63
N LEU A 181 5.44 1.67 -3.00
CA LEU A 181 4.31 2.27 -3.72
C LEU A 181 4.67 3.65 -4.32
N PRO A 182 5.32 4.58 -3.58
CA PRO A 182 5.74 5.86 -4.14
C PRO A 182 6.80 5.72 -5.23
N PHE A 183 7.77 4.81 -5.04
CA PHE A 183 8.77 4.51 -6.07
C PHE A 183 8.12 4.01 -7.37
N ALA A 184 7.18 3.07 -7.26
CA ALA A 184 6.49 2.52 -8.42
C ALA A 184 5.61 3.56 -9.12
N ALA A 185 4.92 4.41 -8.35
CA ALA A 185 4.16 5.53 -8.88
C ALA A 185 5.07 6.53 -9.63
N GLN A 186 6.26 6.82 -9.09
CA GLN A 186 7.23 7.70 -9.73
C GLN A 186 7.74 7.12 -11.05
N VAL A 187 8.06 5.81 -11.09
CA VAL A 187 8.47 5.14 -12.34
C VAL A 187 7.37 5.20 -13.40
N ALA A 188 6.12 4.96 -13.02
CA ALA A 188 4.98 5.08 -13.91
C ALA A 188 4.78 6.51 -14.41
N ALA A 189 4.98 7.50 -13.56
CA ALA A 189 4.86 8.91 -13.93
C ALA A 189 5.99 9.37 -14.86
N ILE A 190 7.22 8.92 -14.68
CA ILE A 190 8.31 9.18 -15.62
C ILE A 190 7.99 8.53 -16.97
N LYS A 191 7.47 7.29 -16.97
CA LYS A 191 7.03 6.60 -18.19
C LYS A 191 6.04 7.43 -19.00
N CYS A 192 5.12 8.13 -18.34
CA CYS A 192 4.10 8.93 -19.00
C CYS A 192 4.63 10.13 -19.81
N ARG A 193 5.92 10.47 -19.66
CA ARG A 193 6.60 11.59 -20.33
C ARG A 193 7.27 11.21 -21.65
N ALA A 194 6.97 10.02 -22.19
CA ALA A 194 7.43 9.62 -23.52
C ALA A 194 6.39 8.73 -24.21
N LEU A 195 6.43 8.75 -25.55
CA LEU A 195 5.53 7.99 -26.41
C LEU A 195 5.86 6.49 -26.38
N GLY A 196 4.82 5.65 -26.28
CA GLY A 196 4.89 4.20 -26.28
C GLY A 196 5.14 3.58 -24.91
N ALA A 197 5.00 2.26 -24.80
CA ALA A 197 5.04 1.54 -23.53
C ALA A 197 6.43 1.45 -22.87
N ARG A 198 7.52 1.45 -23.66
CA ARG A 198 8.89 1.17 -23.17
C ARG A 198 9.83 2.35 -23.22
N ALA A 199 9.64 3.27 -24.17
CA ALA A 199 10.61 4.34 -24.43
C ALA A 199 10.75 5.33 -23.26
N GLY A 200 9.72 5.46 -22.43
CA GLY A 200 9.73 6.34 -21.25
C GLY A 200 10.24 5.69 -19.97
N LEU A 201 10.65 4.42 -19.99
CA LEU A 201 11.11 3.76 -18.76
C LEU A 201 12.39 4.45 -18.24
N PRO A 202 12.43 4.84 -16.95
CA PRO A 202 13.59 5.52 -16.40
C PRO A 202 14.78 4.58 -16.26
N HIS A 203 15.98 5.14 -16.44
CA HIS A 203 17.20 4.53 -15.94
C HIS A 203 17.32 4.76 -14.42
N SER A 204 18.11 3.92 -13.73
CA SER A 204 18.35 4.07 -12.29
C SER A 204 18.99 5.41 -11.90
N THR A 205 19.62 6.11 -12.85
CA THR A 205 20.24 7.42 -12.68
C THR A 205 19.29 8.59 -12.92
N ASP A 206 18.00 8.35 -13.20
CA ASP A 206 17.03 9.43 -13.36
C ASP A 206 16.88 10.23 -12.05
N HIS A 207 17.14 11.54 -12.11
CA HIS A 207 17.07 12.43 -10.96
C HIS A 207 15.70 12.43 -10.28
N ARG A 208 14.61 12.18 -11.01
CA ARG A 208 13.25 12.09 -10.45
C ARG A 208 13.07 10.87 -9.55
N LEU A 209 13.93 9.84 -9.66
CA LEU A 209 13.93 8.69 -8.76
C LEU A 209 14.80 8.88 -7.52
N SER A 210 15.66 9.89 -7.48
CA SER A 210 16.59 10.12 -6.38
C SER A 210 15.92 10.16 -4.99
N PRO A 211 14.72 10.75 -4.79
CA PRO A 211 14.09 10.76 -3.46
C PRO A 211 13.68 9.37 -2.95
N PHE A 212 13.57 8.39 -3.85
CA PHE A 212 13.00 7.07 -3.57
C PHE A 212 14.06 5.96 -3.51
N LEU A 213 15.31 6.25 -3.88
CA LEU A 213 16.40 5.27 -3.92
C LEU A 213 17.37 5.37 -2.75
N VAL A 214 17.28 6.42 -1.92
CA VAL A 214 18.12 6.65 -0.73
C VAL A 214 17.53 6.00 0.51
#